data_AF-A0A1Q6E5S9-F1
#
_entry.id   AF-A0A1Q6E5S9-F1
#
_cell.length_a   1.000
_cell.length_b   1.000
_cell.length_c   1.000
_cell.angle_alpha   90.00
_cell.angle_beta   90.00
_cell.angle_gamma   90.00
#
_symmetry.space_group_name_H-M   'P 1'
#
loop_
_entity.id
_entity.type
_entity.pdbx_description
1 polymer ?
#
loop_
_entity_poly.entity_id
_entity_poly.type
_entity_poly.pdbx_seq_one_letter_code
_entity_poly.pdbx_strand_id
1 'polypeptide(L)'
;MRTGVLYGGEAETFGFGRTECAAFTGYRPAKFLAAFPQGDARQRVGELLRPVVAGLYDLGVRLFLSGMAEGFDLWAAAEVLALRDRGRCPDAAVAAVIPFRGQERGYAPASLDEYRFICARAVAVRVLSDRYYPECFYRRNDFLVDNASVVVGYYDGQRGGTAYTFRRAYSRGVPVVNICSGEPALFYP
;
A
#
# COMPACT_ATOMS: atom_id res chain seq x y z
N MET A 1 7.27 -0.14 -21.91
CA MET A 1 7.17 -1.58 -21.57
C MET A 1 8.29 -1.89 -20.59
N ARG A 2 7.99 -2.04 -19.29
CA ARG A 2 8.95 -2.45 -18.24
C ARG A 2 8.23 -3.33 -17.21
N THR A 3 7.55 -4.37 -17.66
CA THR A 3 6.97 -5.38 -16.77
C THR A 3 8.00 -6.48 -16.55
N GLY A 4 8.85 -6.30 -15.54
CA GLY A 4 9.79 -7.32 -15.07
C GLY A 4 9.51 -7.64 -13.60
N VAL A 5 9.46 -8.93 -13.26
CA VAL A 5 9.55 -9.35 -11.85
C VAL A 5 11.01 -9.17 -11.43
N LEU A 6 11.26 -8.23 -10.52
CA LEU A 6 12.62 -7.95 -10.06
C LEU A 6 12.90 -8.76 -8.79
N TYR A 7 14.04 -9.44 -8.72
CA TYR A 7 14.51 -10.19 -7.55
C TYR A 7 15.82 -9.58 -7.05
N GLY A 8 15.91 -9.24 -5.76
CA GLY A 8 17.12 -8.70 -5.11
C GLY A 8 17.50 -7.24 -5.46
N GLY A 9 18.03 -6.49 -4.48
CA GLY A 9 18.55 -5.12 -4.62
C GLY A 9 18.07 -4.17 -3.52
N GLU A 10 19.00 -3.48 -2.84
CA GLU A 10 18.70 -2.34 -1.97
C GLU A 10 18.40 -1.10 -2.82
N ALA A 11 17.29 -0.43 -2.51
CA ALA A 11 16.84 0.85 -3.07
C ALA A 11 16.71 0.90 -4.61
N GLU A 12 15.87 0.05 -5.19
CA GLU A 12 15.31 0.33 -6.52
C GLU A 12 13.89 0.87 -6.35
N THR A 13 13.74 2.19 -6.36
CA THR A 13 12.46 2.91 -6.46
C THR A 13 11.83 2.77 -7.86
N PHE A 14 12.12 1.66 -8.58
CA PHE A 14 11.54 1.30 -9.88
C PHE A 14 11.70 2.38 -10.98
N GLY A 15 12.71 3.24 -10.84
CA GLY A 15 12.95 4.38 -11.73
C GLY A 15 12.31 5.71 -11.30
N PHE A 16 11.71 5.77 -10.12
CA PHE A 16 11.14 6.98 -9.52
C PHE A 16 12.05 7.54 -8.43
N GLY A 17 12.04 8.84 -8.15
CA GLY A 17 12.67 9.38 -6.95
C GLY A 17 11.88 8.99 -5.69
N ARG A 18 12.54 8.84 -4.54
CA ARG A 18 11.83 8.60 -3.26
C ARG A 18 10.77 9.67 -2.96
N THR A 19 11.02 10.93 -3.34
CA THR A 19 10.08 12.05 -3.19
C THR A 19 8.77 11.85 -3.98
N GLU A 20 8.81 11.07 -5.05
CA GLU A 20 7.67 10.75 -5.92
C GLU A 20 6.90 9.50 -5.47
N CYS A 21 7.29 8.88 -4.34
CA CYS A 21 6.77 7.59 -3.90
C CYS A 21 5.93 7.71 -2.62
N ALA A 22 4.73 7.15 -2.63
CA ALA A 22 3.92 6.93 -1.44
C ALA A 22 3.81 5.43 -1.15
N ALA A 23 3.76 5.03 0.13
CA ALA A 23 3.54 3.65 0.53
C ALA A 23 2.20 3.45 1.24
N PHE A 24 1.53 2.33 0.96
CA PHE A 24 0.30 1.95 1.65
C PHE A 24 0.54 0.94 2.77
N THR A 25 -0.20 1.11 3.86
CA THR A 25 -0.28 0.09 4.92
C THR A 25 -1.60 0.16 5.67
N GLY A 26 -2.22 -0.99 5.94
CA GLY A 26 -3.45 -0.99 6.74
C GLY A 26 -3.92 -2.37 7.14
N TYR A 27 -5.17 -2.42 7.59
CA TYR A 27 -5.76 -3.61 8.18
C TYR A 27 -6.10 -4.70 7.17
N ARG A 28 -6.08 -5.94 7.66
CA ARG A 28 -6.69 -7.11 7.01
C ARG A 28 -8.22 -7.02 7.11
N PRO A 29 -8.99 -7.70 6.23
CA PRO A 29 -10.46 -7.57 6.21
C PRO A 29 -11.13 -7.84 7.55
N ALA A 30 -10.65 -8.82 8.33
CA ALA A 30 -11.23 -9.15 9.64
C ALA A 30 -11.30 -7.96 10.61
N LYS A 31 -10.29 -7.07 10.61
CA LYS A 31 -10.30 -5.87 11.44
C LYS A 31 -11.23 -4.78 10.91
N PHE A 32 -11.42 -4.73 9.59
CA PHE A 32 -12.40 -3.81 9.00
C PHE A 32 -13.83 -4.24 9.25
N LEU A 33 -14.13 -5.54 9.32
CA LEU A 33 -15.45 -6.02 9.72
C LEU A 33 -15.80 -5.60 11.15
N ALA A 34 -14.81 -5.50 12.04
CA ALA A 34 -15.01 -4.98 13.39
C ALA A 34 -15.21 -3.45 13.39
N ALA A 35 -14.47 -2.71 12.57
CA ALA A 35 -14.55 -1.24 12.48
C ALA A 35 -15.78 -0.74 11.71
N PHE A 36 -16.24 -1.51 10.71
CA PHE A 36 -17.39 -1.24 9.86
C PHE A 36 -18.36 -2.42 9.90
N PRO A 37 -19.02 -2.68 11.04
CA PRO A 37 -19.94 -3.80 11.19
C PRO A 37 -21.18 -3.67 10.30
N GLN A 38 -21.47 -2.46 9.82
CA GLN A 38 -22.58 -2.15 8.93
C GLN A 38 -22.07 -1.47 7.65
N GLY A 39 -22.28 -2.12 6.51
CA GLY A 39 -21.94 -1.63 5.17
C GLY A 39 -20.65 -2.22 4.58
N ASP A 40 -20.29 -1.73 3.40
CA ASP A 40 -19.13 -2.22 2.66
C ASP A 40 -17.86 -1.47 3.08
N ALA A 41 -17.02 -2.13 3.88
CA ALA A 41 -15.72 -1.60 4.29
C ALA A 41 -14.82 -1.24 3.10
N ARG A 42 -14.85 -2.04 2.01
CA ARG A 42 -14.06 -1.77 0.80
C ARG A 42 -14.48 -0.46 0.16
N GLN A 43 -15.79 -0.22 0.07
CA GLN A 43 -16.34 1.01 -0.48
C GLN A 43 -15.97 2.22 0.38
N ARG A 44 -16.21 2.15 1.70
CA ARG A 44 -15.91 3.25 2.64
C ARG A 44 -14.43 3.63 2.63
N VAL A 45 -13.54 2.63 2.69
CA VAL A 45 -12.09 2.87 2.59
C VAL A 45 -11.72 3.49 1.25
N GLY A 46 -12.35 3.05 0.16
CA GLY A 46 -12.16 3.66 -1.16
C GLY A 46 -12.57 5.13 -1.21
N GLU A 47 -13.71 5.49 -0.62
CA GLU A 47 -14.18 6.88 -0.54
C GLU A 47 -13.21 7.78 0.23
N LEU A 48 -12.62 7.28 1.32
CA LEU A 48 -11.60 7.99 2.10
C LEU A 48 -10.26 8.09 1.36
N LEU A 49 -9.88 7.05 0.60
CA LEU A 49 -8.59 7.01 -0.10
C LEU A 49 -8.53 7.90 -1.33
N ARG A 50 -9.62 7.98 -2.12
CA ARG A 50 -9.63 8.73 -3.38
C ARG A 50 -9.12 10.17 -3.26
N PRO A 51 -9.61 11.02 -2.33
CA PRO A 51 -9.10 12.38 -2.18
C PRO A 51 -7.63 12.41 -1.72
N VAL A 52 -7.20 11.47 -0.88
CA VAL A 52 -5.81 11.39 -0.41
C VAL A 52 -4.86 11.04 -1.56
N VAL A 53 -5.19 10.03 -2.36
CA VAL A 53 -4.40 9.63 -3.53
C VAL A 53 -4.33 10.77 -4.54
N ALA A 54 -5.45 11.42 -4.82
CA ALA A 54 -5.51 12.57 -5.73
C ALA A 54 -4.67 13.75 -5.22
N GLY A 55 -4.75 14.08 -3.93
CA GLY A 55 -3.95 15.15 -3.32
C GLY A 55 -2.45 14.85 -3.33
N LEU A 56 -2.04 13.63 -3.00
CA LEU A 56 -0.63 13.21 -3.10
C LEU A 56 -0.13 13.27 -4.54
N TYR A 57 -0.96 12.87 -5.49
CA TYR A 57 -0.66 12.98 -6.90
C TYR A 57 -0.45 14.45 -7.33
N ASP A 58 -1.31 15.36 -6.88
CA ASP A 58 -1.17 16.79 -7.16
C ASP A 58 0.12 17.38 -6.53
N LEU A 59 0.60 16.79 -5.43
CA LEU A 59 1.89 17.11 -4.78
C LEU A 59 3.11 16.44 -5.44
N GLY A 60 2.94 15.75 -6.56
CA GLY A 60 4.04 15.16 -7.33
C GLY A 60 4.31 13.68 -7.05
N VAL A 61 3.50 13.00 -6.23
CA VAL A 61 3.60 11.54 -6.11
C VAL A 61 3.16 10.88 -7.42
N ARG A 62 3.96 9.95 -7.92
CA ARG A 62 3.69 9.20 -9.14
C ARG A 62 3.70 7.70 -8.92
N LEU A 63 4.44 7.21 -7.93
CA LEU A 63 4.50 5.79 -7.62
C LEU A 63 3.86 5.48 -6.27
N PHE A 64 2.94 4.52 -6.25
CA PHE A 64 2.29 4.02 -5.06
C PHE A 64 2.73 2.58 -4.77
N LEU A 65 3.48 2.40 -3.68
CA LEU A 65 3.98 1.11 -3.22
C LEU A 65 2.90 0.39 -2.41
N SER A 66 2.49 -0.78 -2.85
CA SER A 66 1.58 -1.65 -2.12
C SER A 66 2.27 -2.90 -1.65
N GLY A 67 2.04 -3.29 -0.40
CA GLY A 67 2.51 -4.55 0.12
C GLY A 67 1.69 -5.78 -0.28
N MET A 68 0.62 -5.56 -1.05
CA MET A 68 -0.24 -6.60 -1.62
C MET A 68 -0.89 -7.55 -0.59
N ALA A 69 -0.95 -7.10 0.67
CA ALA A 69 -1.69 -7.79 1.69
C ALA A 69 -3.21 -7.67 1.47
N GLU A 70 -3.95 -8.75 1.73
CA GLU A 70 -5.41 -8.71 1.71
C GLU A 70 -5.99 -7.57 2.59
N GLY A 71 -7.04 -6.90 2.11
CA GLY A 71 -7.61 -5.72 2.77
C GLY A 71 -7.00 -4.42 2.24
N PHE A 72 -6.59 -3.53 3.14
CA PHE A 72 -6.23 -2.15 2.80
C PHE A 72 -5.20 -2.02 1.66
N ASP A 73 -4.13 -2.81 1.68
CA ASP A 73 -3.05 -2.70 0.69
C ASP A 73 -3.56 -2.98 -0.74
N LEU A 74 -4.46 -3.97 -0.91
CA LEU A 74 -5.10 -4.25 -2.20
C LEU A 74 -6.10 -3.16 -2.59
N TRP A 75 -6.93 -2.74 -1.63
CA TRP A 75 -7.97 -1.74 -1.87
C TRP A 75 -7.36 -0.42 -2.33
N ALA A 76 -6.29 0.01 -1.68
CA ALA A 76 -5.57 1.23 -2.04
C ALA A 76 -4.89 1.16 -3.40
N ALA A 77 -4.23 0.04 -3.71
CA ALA A 77 -3.64 -0.16 -5.03
C ALA A 77 -4.70 -0.14 -6.15
N ALA A 78 -5.85 -0.78 -5.93
CA ALA A 78 -6.95 -0.77 -6.89
C ALA A 78 -7.54 0.64 -7.08
N GLU A 79 -7.67 1.45 -6.02
CA GLU A 79 -8.13 2.85 -6.15
C GLU A 79 -7.16 3.72 -6.95
N VAL A 80 -5.83 3.53 -6.80
CA VAL A 80 -4.84 4.22 -7.64
C VAL A 80 -5.06 3.89 -9.12
N LEU A 81 -5.20 2.60 -9.45
CA LEU A 81 -5.45 2.16 -10.83
C LEU A 81 -6.78 2.70 -11.37
N ALA A 82 -7.82 2.75 -10.54
CA ALA A 82 -9.12 3.30 -10.93
C ALA A 82 -9.05 4.81 -11.20
N LEU A 83 -8.32 5.58 -10.38
CA LEU A 83 -8.11 7.02 -10.60
C LEU A 83 -7.29 7.29 -11.86
N ARG A 84 -6.31 6.43 -12.16
CA ARG A 84 -5.58 6.46 -13.43
C ARG A 84 -6.50 6.23 -14.61
N ASP A 85 -7.31 5.18 -14.57
CA ASP A 85 -8.19 4.79 -15.69
C ASP A 85 -9.28 5.83 -15.96
N ARG A 86 -9.72 6.55 -14.92
CA ARG A 86 -10.66 7.67 -15.02
C ARG A 86 -10.01 8.97 -15.48
N GLY A 87 -8.69 8.99 -15.68
CA GLY A 87 -7.94 10.18 -16.09
C GLY A 87 -7.71 11.22 -14.99
N ARG A 88 -8.05 10.94 -13.72
CA ARG A 88 -7.78 11.86 -12.60
C ARG A 88 -6.29 11.90 -12.24
N CYS A 89 -5.61 10.76 -12.37
CA CYS A 89 -4.18 10.60 -12.12
C CYS A 89 -3.53 9.79 -13.27
N PRO A 90 -3.47 10.34 -14.50
CA PRO A 90 -3.22 9.58 -15.73
C PRO A 90 -1.88 8.82 -15.79
N ASP A 91 -0.84 9.27 -15.10
CA ASP A 91 0.48 8.61 -15.02
C ASP A 91 0.79 8.03 -13.63
N ALA A 92 -0.21 7.92 -12.75
CA ALA A 92 -0.04 7.24 -11.47
C ALA A 92 0.26 5.75 -11.66
N ALA A 93 1.31 5.27 -10.99
CA ALA A 93 1.82 3.92 -11.09
C ALA A 93 1.65 3.18 -9.76
N VAL A 94 1.51 1.86 -9.83
CA VAL A 94 1.55 0.97 -8.66
C VAL A 94 2.74 0.02 -8.78
N ALA A 95 3.50 -0.14 -7.71
CA ALA A 95 4.45 -1.24 -7.56
C ALA A 95 4.00 -2.20 -6.47
N ALA A 96 3.95 -3.48 -6.80
CA ALA A 96 3.58 -4.56 -5.90
C ALA A 96 4.83 -5.09 -5.18
N VAL A 97 4.93 -4.90 -3.87
CA VAL A 97 6.03 -5.37 -3.03
C VAL A 97 5.55 -6.53 -2.16
N ILE A 98 5.89 -7.74 -2.58
CA ILE A 98 5.40 -9.00 -2.02
C ILE A 98 6.48 -9.57 -1.07
N PRO A 99 6.14 -9.89 0.19
CA PRO A 99 7.12 -10.36 1.18
C PRO A 99 7.71 -11.73 0.82
N PHE A 100 6.90 -12.63 0.25
CA PHE A 100 7.34 -13.93 -0.23
C PHE A 100 6.43 -14.48 -1.33
N ARG A 101 6.96 -15.39 -2.17
CA ARG A 101 6.16 -16.08 -3.20
C ARG A 101 5.01 -16.88 -2.57
N GLY A 102 3.79 -16.64 -3.04
CA GLY A 102 2.60 -17.31 -2.51
C GLY A 102 2.00 -16.63 -1.29
N GLN A 103 2.32 -15.34 -1.04
CA GLN A 103 1.63 -14.51 -0.05
C GLN A 103 0.10 -14.62 -0.16
N GLU A 104 -0.42 -14.69 -1.39
CA GLU A 104 -1.85 -14.71 -1.69
C GLU A 104 -2.54 -16.05 -1.35
N ARG A 105 -1.78 -17.07 -0.93
CA ARG A 105 -2.36 -18.35 -0.52
C ARG A 105 -3.30 -18.14 0.66
N GLY A 106 -4.56 -18.50 0.48
CA GLY A 106 -5.60 -18.37 1.50
C GLY A 106 -6.38 -17.05 1.45
N TYR A 107 -6.11 -16.17 0.47
CA TYR A 107 -6.94 -14.99 0.24
C TYR A 107 -8.36 -15.42 -0.16
N ALA A 108 -9.35 -14.61 0.23
CA ALA A 108 -10.72 -14.80 -0.25
C ALA A 108 -10.77 -14.63 -1.78
N PRO A 109 -11.72 -15.28 -2.50
CA PRO A 109 -11.78 -15.24 -3.96
C PRO A 109 -11.75 -13.82 -4.54
N ALA A 110 -12.54 -12.89 -4.00
CA ALA A 110 -12.57 -11.50 -4.44
C ALA A 110 -11.21 -10.78 -4.25
N SER A 111 -10.55 -11.03 -3.13
CA SER A 111 -9.21 -10.48 -2.86
C SER A 111 -8.14 -11.08 -3.77
N LEU A 112 -8.27 -12.36 -4.13
CA LEU A 112 -7.35 -13.02 -5.06
C LEU A 112 -7.49 -12.45 -6.48
N ASP A 113 -8.71 -12.15 -6.90
CA ASP A 113 -8.98 -11.48 -8.17
C ASP A 113 -8.42 -10.05 -8.19
N GLU A 114 -8.61 -9.28 -7.11
CA GLU A 114 -8.02 -7.94 -6.97
C GLU A 114 -6.48 -8.00 -6.97
N TYR A 115 -5.88 -8.96 -6.26
CA TYR A 115 -4.43 -9.19 -6.26
C TYR A 115 -3.88 -9.46 -7.67
N ARG A 116 -4.53 -10.35 -8.42
CA ARG A 116 -4.14 -10.70 -9.81
C ARG A 116 -4.29 -9.49 -10.73
N PHE A 117 -5.40 -8.78 -10.63
CA PHE A 117 -5.67 -7.56 -11.38
C PHE A 117 -4.59 -6.50 -11.16
N ILE A 118 -4.20 -6.26 -9.90
CA ILE A 118 -3.14 -5.30 -9.57
C ILE A 118 -1.80 -5.79 -10.11
N CYS A 119 -1.43 -7.06 -9.90
CA CYS A 119 -0.15 -7.59 -10.40
C CYS A 119 0.00 -7.47 -11.92
N ALA A 120 -1.09 -7.68 -12.67
CA ALA A 120 -1.08 -7.57 -14.14
C ALA A 120 -0.91 -6.11 -14.64
N ARG A 121 -1.16 -5.12 -13.79
CA ARG A 121 -1.21 -3.69 -14.15
C ARG A 121 -0.19 -2.83 -13.40
N ALA A 122 0.51 -3.42 -12.44
CA ALA A 122 1.60 -2.81 -11.72
C ALA A 122 2.77 -2.57 -12.68
N VAL A 123 3.47 -1.44 -12.49
CA VAL A 123 4.69 -1.15 -13.27
C VAL A 123 5.84 -2.05 -12.84
N ALA A 124 5.79 -2.59 -11.63
CA ALA A 124 6.75 -3.56 -11.12
C ALA A 124 6.10 -4.50 -10.11
N VAL A 125 6.59 -5.74 -10.10
CA VAL A 125 6.29 -6.73 -9.06
C VAL A 125 7.61 -7.17 -8.45
N ARG A 126 7.83 -6.83 -7.19
CA ARG A 126 9.02 -7.16 -6.41
C ARG A 126 8.66 -8.23 -5.39
N VAL A 127 9.28 -9.40 -5.49
CA VAL A 127 9.16 -10.45 -4.48
C VAL A 127 10.44 -10.47 -3.65
N LEU A 128 10.33 -10.24 -2.34
CA LEU A 128 11.51 -10.10 -1.45
C LEU A 128 12.10 -11.43 -0.99
N SER A 129 11.35 -12.52 -1.12
CA SER A 129 11.77 -13.86 -0.72
C SER A 129 11.07 -14.94 -1.53
N ASP A 130 11.77 -16.03 -1.85
CA ASP A 130 11.12 -17.18 -2.46
C ASP A 130 10.25 -17.98 -1.48
N ARG A 131 10.47 -17.82 -0.17
CA ARG A 131 9.79 -18.60 0.88
C ARG A 131 9.36 -17.73 2.05
N TYR A 132 8.32 -18.16 2.76
CA TYR A 132 7.94 -17.57 4.03
C TYR A 132 9.05 -17.77 5.07
N TYR A 133 9.31 -16.72 5.87
CA TYR A 133 10.06 -16.77 7.11
C TYR A 133 9.49 -15.71 8.07
N PRO A 134 9.68 -15.85 9.40
CA PRO A 134 8.95 -15.04 10.39
C PRO A 134 9.05 -13.52 10.18
N GLU A 135 10.18 -13.02 9.68
CA GLU A 135 10.46 -11.59 9.53
C GLU A 135 10.13 -11.03 8.13
N CYS A 136 9.66 -11.86 7.19
CA CYS A 136 9.48 -11.43 5.79
C CYS A 136 8.48 -10.28 5.64
N PHE A 137 7.45 -10.24 6.49
CA PHE A 137 6.48 -9.14 6.52
C PHE A 137 7.09 -7.84 7.05
N TYR A 138 7.93 -7.91 8.08
CA TYR A 138 8.61 -6.74 8.63
C TYR A 138 9.62 -6.17 7.63
N ARG A 139 10.40 -7.04 6.97
CA ARG A 139 11.31 -6.63 5.89
C ARG A 139 10.58 -5.97 4.72
N ARG A 140 9.40 -6.48 4.36
CA ARG A 140 8.55 -5.82 3.36
C ARG A 140 8.08 -4.45 3.84
N ASN A 141 7.64 -4.32 5.10
CA ASN A 141 7.19 -3.04 5.64
C ASN A 141 8.33 -2.03 5.72
N ASP A 142 9.53 -2.47 6.10
CA ASP A 142 10.74 -1.65 6.07
C ASP A 142 11.03 -1.16 4.64
N PHE A 143 10.98 -2.05 3.64
CA PHE A 143 11.14 -1.68 2.24
C PHE A 143 10.13 -0.61 1.81
N LEU A 144 8.86 -0.77 2.17
CA LEU A 144 7.82 0.21 1.85
C LEU A 144 8.14 1.60 2.44
N VAL A 145 8.49 1.67 3.72
CA VAL A 145 8.79 2.94 4.40
C VAL A 145 10.06 3.58 3.87
N ASP A 146 11.13 2.79 3.72
CA ASP A 146 12.45 3.31 3.33
C ASP A 146 12.46 3.82 1.87
N ASN A 147 11.50 3.40 1.03
CA ASN A 147 11.36 3.81 -0.38
C ASN A 147 10.22 4.80 -0.63
N ALA A 148 9.61 5.38 0.40
CA ALA A 148 8.54 6.37 0.26
C ALA A 148 8.89 7.71 0.92
N SER A 149 8.28 8.78 0.41
CA SER A 149 8.27 10.11 1.04
C SER A 149 7.08 10.31 1.97
N VAL A 150 6.04 9.48 1.85
CA VAL A 150 4.85 9.49 2.70
C VAL A 150 4.27 8.08 2.83
N VAL A 151 3.75 7.75 4.01
CA VAL A 151 3.01 6.52 4.27
C VAL A 151 1.52 6.86 4.44
N VAL A 152 0.65 6.24 3.66
CA VAL A 152 -0.80 6.35 3.79
C VAL A 152 -1.34 5.07 4.42
N GLY A 153 -2.17 5.20 5.44
CA GLY A 153 -2.73 4.03 6.10
C GLY A 153 -4.03 4.22 6.83
N TYR A 154 -4.59 3.10 7.27
CA TYR A 154 -5.73 3.05 8.18
C TYR A 154 -5.29 2.37 9.48
N TYR A 155 -5.26 3.13 10.58
CA TYR A 155 -4.83 2.63 11.89
C TYR A 155 -5.64 3.29 13.01
N ASP A 156 -6.38 2.49 13.78
CA ASP A 156 -7.20 2.91 14.92
C ASP A 156 -6.56 2.62 16.29
N GLY A 157 -5.29 2.20 16.31
CA GLY A 157 -4.57 1.84 17.55
C GLY A 157 -4.38 0.34 17.79
N GLN A 158 -5.12 -0.54 17.10
CA GLN A 158 -5.01 -1.98 17.33
C GLN A 158 -3.65 -2.59 16.96
N ARG A 159 -3.11 -3.45 17.84
CA ARG A 159 -1.82 -4.15 17.64
C ARG A 159 -1.76 -4.91 16.30
N GLY A 160 -0.58 -4.96 15.67
CA GLY A 160 -0.33 -5.76 14.48
C GLY A 160 0.66 -5.11 13.50
N GLY A 161 0.72 -5.63 12.28
CA GLY A 161 1.66 -5.18 11.25
C GLY A 161 1.56 -3.69 10.90
N THR A 162 0.34 -3.13 10.85
CA THR A 162 0.13 -1.69 10.60
C THR A 162 0.75 -0.81 11.68
N ALA A 163 0.61 -1.20 12.96
CA ALA A 163 1.23 -0.50 14.08
C ALA A 163 2.77 -0.52 13.99
N TYR A 164 3.34 -1.64 13.52
CA TYR A 164 4.77 -1.73 13.21
C TYR A 164 5.17 -0.73 12.11
N THR A 165 4.45 -0.70 10.99
CA THR A 165 4.77 0.18 9.86
C THR A 165 4.67 1.66 10.24
N PHE A 166 3.65 2.05 11.02
CA PHE A 166 3.51 3.41 11.52
C PHE A 166 4.70 3.79 12.42
N ARG A 167 5.07 2.93 13.38
CA ARG A 167 6.25 3.16 14.23
C ARG A 167 7.55 3.26 13.41
N ARG A 168 7.70 2.42 12.38
CA ARG A 168 8.83 2.47 11.45
C ARG A 168 8.88 3.82 10.72
N ALA A 169 7.75 4.29 10.19
CA ALA A 169 7.64 5.60 9.53
C ALA A 169 8.07 6.74 10.46
N TYR A 170 7.53 6.80 11.68
CA TYR A 170 7.93 7.79 12.67
C TYR A 170 9.43 7.72 13.00
N SER A 171 9.98 6.52 13.24
CA SER A 171 11.43 6.37 13.50
C SER A 171 12.33 6.78 12.34
N ARG A 172 11.80 6.85 11.12
CA ARG A 172 12.51 7.26 9.90
C ARG A 172 12.22 8.71 9.51
N GLY A 173 11.39 9.42 10.27
CA GLY A 173 10.94 10.77 9.93
C GLY A 173 10.12 10.82 8.64
N VAL A 174 9.43 9.73 8.28
CA VAL A 174 8.56 9.67 7.11
C VAL A 174 7.15 10.07 7.54
N PRO A 175 6.56 11.15 6.97
CA PRO A 175 5.20 11.56 7.27
C PRO A 175 4.17 10.44 7.06
N VAL A 176 3.16 10.41 7.93
CA VAL A 176 2.05 9.46 7.86
C VAL A 176 0.74 10.22 7.63
N VAL A 177 -0.08 9.74 6.69
CA VAL A 177 -1.46 10.16 6.50
C VAL A 177 -2.37 9.01 6.97
N ASN A 178 -2.98 9.18 8.13
CA ASN A 178 -3.91 8.18 8.68
C ASN A 178 -5.35 8.52 8.29
N ILE A 179 -5.99 7.71 7.46
CA ILE A 179 -7.36 7.96 7.00
C ILE A 179 -8.44 7.47 7.99
N CYS A 180 -8.03 6.90 9.12
CA CYS A 180 -8.95 6.41 10.14
C CYS A 180 -9.68 7.53 10.90
N SER A 181 -9.06 8.69 11.07
CA SER A 181 -9.50 9.73 12.03
C SER A 181 -10.45 10.79 11.47
N GLY A 182 -10.95 10.67 10.23
CA GLY A 182 -11.85 11.68 9.63
C GLY A 182 -11.18 13.02 9.28
N GLU A 183 -10.06 13.35 9.93
CA GLU A 183 -9.11 14.36 9.50
C GLU A 183 -7.79 13.68 9.09
N PRO A 184 -7.28 13.92 7.87
CA PRO A 184 -5.94 13.49 7.49
C PRO A 184 -4.94 14.30 8.30
N ALA A 185 -4.61 13.82 9.50
CA ALA A 185 -3.54 14.38 10.30
C ALA A 185 -2.22 14.09 9.59
N LEU A 186 -1.66 15.10 8.92
CA LEU A 186 -0.22 15.18 8.75
C LEU A 186 0.35 15.55 10.13
N PHE A 187 1.41 14.86 10.53
CA PHE A 187 2.26 15.11 11.71
C PHE A 187 1.90 14.40 13.02
N TYR A 188 2.88 13.62 13.50
CA TYR A 188 3.38 13.73 14.87
C TYR A 188 4.92 13.91 14.79
N PRO A 189 5.52 14.83 15.57
CA PRO A 189 6.97 14.95 15.72
C PRO A 189 7.59 13.73 16.43
#